data_AF-A0A529U0P7-F1
#
_entry.id   AF-A0A529U0P7-F1
#
_cell.length_a   1.000
_cell.length_b   1.000
_cell.length_c   1.000
_cell.angle_alpha   90.00
_cell.angle_beta   90.00
_cell.angle_gamma   90.00
#
_symmetry.space_group_name_H-M   'P 1'
#
loop_
_entity.id
_entity.type
_entity.pdbx_description
1 polymer ?
#
loop_
_entity_poly.entity_id
_entity_poly.type
_entity_poly.pdbx_seq_one_letter_code
_entity_poly.pdbx_strand_id
1 'polypeptide(L)'
;MKHLNRTATLGALLALFTALTPALADSVAYVHKGLVGVGRIPASQKDKFGETFGSGSGMAIDTKGWARDGAGYKGSLWLLPDRGYNVVGTTDYRPRLNT
;
A
#
# COMPACT_ATOMS: atom_id res chain seq x y z
N MET A 1 21.32 -47.83 -35.71
CA MET A 1 21.26 -46.66 -34.81
C MET A 1 19.79 -46.27 -34.67
N LYS A 2 19.20 -46.45 -33.47
CA LYS A 2 17.79 -46.16 -33.21
C LYS A 2 17.67 -44.66 -32.89
N HIS A 3 17.15 -43.86 -33.81
CA HIS A 3 16.80 -42.47 -33.51
C HIS A 3 15.34 -42.44 -33.04
N LEU A 4 15.18 -42.15 -31.76
CA LEU A 4 13.92 -42.17 -31.03
C LEU A 4 13.22 -40.82 -31.20
N ASN A 5 12.07 -40.81 -31.87
CA ASN A 5 11.14 -39.69 -31.82
C ASN A 5 10.41 -39.73 -30.47
N ARG A 6 10.41 -38.65 -29.68
CA ARG A 6 9.30 -38.37 -28.74
C ARG A 6 9.28 -36.93 -28.20
N THR A 7 8.25 -36.26 -28.68
CA THR A 7 7.58 -35.01 -28.33
C THR A 7 7.55 -34.64 -26.84
N ALA A 8 7.77 -33.34 -26.60
CA ALA A 8 7.27 -32.44 -25.56
C ALA A 8 7.03 -32.99 -24.13
N THR A 9 7.79 -32.46 -23.19
CA THR A 9 7.29 -32.17 -21.84
C THR A 9 7.39 -30.68 -21.58
N LEU A 10 6.27 -30.00 -21.81
CA LEU A 10 5.95 -28.68 -21.28
C LEU A 10 5.83 -28.82 -19.74
N GLY A 11 6.98 -28.83 -19.06
CA GLY A 11 7.08 -29.07 -17.62
C GLY A 11 6.85 -27.80 -16.81
N ALA A 12 5.61 -27.58 -16.39
CA ALA A 12 5.20 -26.87 -15.17
C ALA A 12 5.82 -25.48 -14.90
N LEU A 13 5.21 -24.44 -15.49
CA LEU A 13 5.14 -23.11 -14.86
C LEU A 13 3.71 -22.88 -14.37
N LEU A 14 3.30 -23.60 -13.33
CA LEU A 14 2.01 -23.39 -12.68
C LEU A 14 2.10 -23.66 -11.18
N ALA A 15 2.80 -22.79 -10.44
CA ALA A 15 2.64 -22.69 -8.98
C ALA A 15 3.33 -21.43 -8.43
N LEU A 16 2.79 -20.24 -8.74
CA LEU A 16 2.98 -19.08 -7.85
C LEU A 16 1.78 -18.13 -7.84
N PHE A 17 0.58 -18.68 -8.11
CA PHE A 17 -0.65 -18.03 -7.68
C PHE A 17 -0.99 -18.62 -6.32
N THR A 18 -0.66 -17.91 -5.25
CA THR A 18 -1.36 -18.09 -3.98
C THR A 18 -2.82 -17.80 -4.27
N ALA A 19 -3.67 -18.83 -4.21
CA ALA A 19 -5.11 -18.61 -4.21
C ALA A 19 -5.41 -17.67 -3.03
N LEU A 20 -5.93 -16.48 -3.31
CA LEU A 20 -6.39 -15.58 -2.26
C LEU A 20 -7.64 -16.20 -1.64
N THR A 21 -7.48 -17.02 -0.61
CA THR A 21 -8.60 -17.44 0.21
C THR A 21 -9.08 -16.22 1.00
N PRO A 22 -10.35 -15.79 0.84
CA PRO A 22 -10.86 -14.70 1.65
C PRO A 22 -10.88 -15.13 3.11
N ALA A 23 -10.39 -14.27 4.01
CA ALA A 23 -10.57 -14.44 5.43
C ALA A 23 -12.01 -14.04 5.78
N LEU A 24 -12.71 -14.88 6.54
CA LEU A 24 -14.05 -14.55 7.04
C LEU A 24 -13.91 -13.94 8.43
N ALA A 25 -14.45 -12.74 8.61
CA ALA A 25 -14.67 -12.13 9.93
C ALA A 25 -16.06 -11.49 9.94
N ASP A 26 -16.85 -11.74 10.98
CA ASP A 26 -18.24 -11.27 11.10
C ASP A 26 -19.14 -11.61 9.89
N SER A 27 -18.94 -12.79 9.28
CA SER A 27 -19.59 -13.23 8.03
C SER A 27 -19.27 -12.37 6.79
N VAL A 28 -18.26 -11.49 6.89
CA VAL A 28 -17.74 -10.70 5.78
C VAL A 28 -16.47 -11.37 5.25
N ALA A 29 -16.42 -11.55 3.93
CA ALA A 29 -15.26 -12.08 3.23
C ALA A 29 -14.26 -10.96 2.91
N TYR A 30 -13.11 -10.98 3.56
CA TYR A 30 -11.99 -10.07 3.35
C TYR A 30 -10.95 -10.69 2.42
N VAL A 31 -10.67 -10.02 1.29
CA VAL A 31 -9.65 -10.46 0.34
C VAL A 31 -8.37 -9.64 0.57
N HIS A 32 -7.31 -10.29 1.04
CA HIS A 32 -6.00 -9.66 1.19
C HIS A 32 -5.25 -9.62 -0.14
N LYS A 33 -5.24 -8.47 -0.82
CA LYS A 33 -4.63 -8.29 -2.15
C LYS A 33 -3.09 -8.28 -2.17
N GLY A 34 -2.42 -8.52 -1.04
CA GLY A 34 -0.97 -8.36 -0.95
C GLY A 34 -0.54 -6.90 -1.07
N LEU A 35 0.72 -6.68 -1.44
CA LEU A 35 1.25 -5.35 -1.76
C LEU A 35 0.61 -4.86 -3.09
N VAL A 36 -0.26 -3.86 -3.01
CA VAL A 36 -0.99 -3.34 -4.19
C VAL A 36 -0.31 -2.14 -4.86
N GLY A 37 0.75 -1.60 -4.27
CA GLY A 37 1.50 -0.47 -4.82
C GLY A 37 2.61 0.00 -3.89
N VAL A 38 3.58 0.72 -4.47
CA VAL A 38 4.65 1.38 -3.72
C VAL A 38 4.86 2.78 -4.28
N GLY A 39 5.23 3.71 -3.41
CA GLY A 39 5.57 5.09 -3.78
C GLY A 39 6.69 5.60 -2.89
N ARG A 40 7.27 6.74 -3.25
CA ARG A 40 8.30 7.41 -2.44
C ARG A 40 7.94 8.89 -2.33
N ILE A 41 8.14 9.43 -1.13
CA ILE A 41 8.08 10.87 -0.86
C ILE A 41 9.51 11.29 -0.46
N PRO A 42 10.09 12.34 -1.06
CA PRO A 42 11.39 12.84 -0.63
C PRO A 42 11.37 13.22 0.86
N ALA A 43 12.41 12.87 1.62
CA ALA A 43 12.51 13.24 3.03
C ALA A 43 12.57 14.77 3.25
N SER A 44 13.01 15.52 2.24
CA SER A 44 13.03 16.98 2.24
C SER A 44 11.75 17.62 1.69
N GLN A 45 10.72 16.83 1.37
CA GLN A 45 9.44 17.35 0.91
C GLN A 45 8.87 18.27 1.97
N LYS A 46 8.52 19.49 1.58
CA LYS A 46 7.91 20.47 2.47
C LYS A 46 6.41 20.55 2.27
N ASP A 47 5.69 20.79 3.36
CA ASP A 47 4.28 21.14 3.31
C ASP A 47 4.09 22.63 2.95
N LYS A 48 2.83 23.08 2.88
CA LYS A 48 2.49 24.47 2.55
C LYS A 48 3.00 25.51 3.55
N PHE A 49 3.41 25.08 4.75
CA PHE A 49 3.97 25.95 5.79
C PHE A 49 5.51 25.94 5.79
N GLY A 50 6.13 25.15 4.92
CA GLY A 50 7.58 25.06 4.79
C GLY A 50 8.25 24.06 5.73
N GLU A 51 7.46 23.25 6.45
CA GLU A 51 7.93 22.19 7.34
C GLU A 51 8.18 20.90 6.57
N THR A 52 9.16 20.09 6.98
CA THR A 52 9.40 18.78 6.35
C THR A 52 8.26 17.82 6.64
N PHE A 53 7.89 17.01 5.66
CA PHE A 53 6.90 15.96 5.80
C PHE A 53 7.27 15.02 6.97
N GLY A 54 6.45 15.03 8.02
CA GLY A 54 6.69 14.31 9.27
C GLY A 54 6.03 12.92 9.34
N SER A 55 6.21 12.25 10.48
CA SER A 55 5.60 10.94 10.76
C SER A 55 4.08 11.03 10.87
N GLY A 56 3.37 10.00 10.40
CA GLY A 56 1.92 9.85 10.52
C GLY A 56 1.55 8.50 11.15
N SER A 57 0.51 8.48 11.99
CA SER A 57 -0.01 7.24 12.58
C SER A 57 -1.02 6.52 11.68
N GLY A 58 -1.50 7.17 10.63
CA GLY A 58 -2.49 6.60 9.71
C GLY A 58 -2.57 7.39 8.41
N MET A 59 -2.97 6.71 7.34
CA MET A 59 -3.08 7.31 6.01
C MET A 59 -4.23 6.67 5.23
N ALA A 60 -5.04 7.49 4.57
CA ALA A 60 -6.13 7.04 3.71
C ALA A 60 -6.10 7.79 2.38
N ILE A 61 -6.40 7.10 1.28
CA ILE A 61 -6.52 7.71 -0.04
C ILE A 61 -7.92 8.32 -0.18
N ASP A 62 -8.02 9.56 -0.67
CA ASP A 62 -9.29 10.08 -1.16
C ASP A 62 -9.62 9.44 -2.50
N THR A 63 -10.48 8.42 -2.47
CA THR A 63 -10.84 7.63 -3.65
C THR A 63 -11.61 8.43 -4.70
N LYS A 64 -12.17 9.61 -4.37
CA LYS A 64 -12.89 10.43 -5.35
C LYS A 64 -11.93 11.12 -6.34
N GLY A 65 -10.75 11.51 -5.86
CA GLY A 65 -9.73 12.18 -6.65
C GLY A 65 -8.63 11.26 -7.18
N TRP A 66 -8.62 9.99 -6.78
CA TRP A 66 -7.57 9.05 -7.14
C TRP A 66 -7.73 8.54 -8.58
N ALA A 67 -6.82 8.95 -9.46
CA ALA A 67 -6.85 8.57 -10.86
C ALA A 67 -5.45 8.23 -11.37
N ARG A 68 -5.40 7.37 -12.39
CA ARG A 68 -4.16 7.08 -13.11
C ARG A 68 -3.72 8.32 -13.90
N ASP A 69 -2.45 8.68 -13.79
CA ASP A 69 -1.84 9.83 -14.46
C ASP A 69 -0.52 9.37 -15.10
N GLY A 70 -0.59 9.04 -16.39
CA GLY A 70 0.52 8.43 -17.13
C GLY A 70 1.00 7.10 -16.53
N ALA A 71 2.27 7.08 -16.12
CA ALA A 71 2.90 5.92 -15.48
C ALA A 71 2.60 5.83 -13.97
N GLY A 72 1.92 6.82 -13.38
CA GLY A 72 1.65 6.90 -11.95
C GLY A 72 0.17 7.12 -11.64
N TYR A 73 -0.09 7.58 -10.41
CA TYR A 73 -1.41 7.97 -9.93
C TYR A 73 -1.32 9.35 -9.30
N LYS A 74 -2.42 10.10 -9.39
CA LYS A 74 -2.60 11.41 -8.76
C LYS A 74 -3.87 11.39 -7.92
N GLY A 75 -3.83 12.08 -6.79
CA GLY A 75 -4.96 12.24 -5.89
C GLY A 75 -4.50 12.83 -4.55
N SER A 76 -5.40 12.83 -3.58
CA SER A 76 -5.12 13.31 -2.22
C SER A 76 -5.02 12.15 -1.24
N LEU A 77 -4.20 12.32 -0.21
CA LEU A 77 -4.12 11.41 0.92
C LEU A 77 -4.44 12.19 2.20
N TRP A 78 -5.31 11.62 3.03
CA TRP A 78 -5.56 12.09 4.38
C TRP A 78 -4.54 11.44 5.31
N LEU A 79 -3.71 12.26 5.95
CA LEU A 79 -2.73 11.80 6.92
C LEU A 79 -3.23 12.12 8.33
N LEU A 80 -3.24 11.11 9.20
CA LEU A 80 -3.39 11.31 10.64
C LEU A 80 -2.00 11.62 11.21
N PRO A 81 -1.74 12.83 11.75
CA PRO A 81 -0.47 13.16 12.34
C PRO A 81 -0.09 12.19 13.45
N ASP A 82 1.20 11.91 13.58
CA ASP A 82 1.67 11.13 14.71
C ASP A 82 1.32 11.81 16.04
N ARG A 83 0.91 11.02 17.04
CA ARG A 83 0.55 11.55 18.37
C ARG A 83 1.77 11.88 19.24
N GLY A 84 2.98 11.74 18.67
CA GLY A 84 4.23 11.97 19.35
C GLY A 84 4.64 10.81 20.26
N TYR A 85 5.81 10.98 20.86
CA TYR A 85 6.41 10.03 21.79
C TYR A 85 5.52 9.82 23.02
N ASN A 86 5.09 8.58 23.25
CA ASN A 86 4.04 8.22 24.21
C ASN A 86 4.52 7.32 25.36
N VAL A 87 5.83 7.32 25.66
CA VAL A 87 6.42 6.39 26.65
C VAL A 87 6.09 6.74 28.10
N VAL A 88 5.69 7.99 28.38
CA VAL A 88 5.28 8.47 29.72
C VAL A 88 3.78 8.73 29.84
N GLY A 89 2.98 8.32 28.85
CA GLY A 89 1.52 8.47 28.84
C GLY A 89 0.97 9.05 27.54
N THR A 90 -0.35 9.03 27.40
CA THR A 90 -1.06 9.58 26.23
C THR A 90 -0.90 11.11 26.23
N THR A 91 -0.15 11.65 25.27
CA THR A 91 -0.09 13.10 25.06
C THR A 91 -1.21 13.48 24.11
N ASP A 92 -2.08 14.41 24.52
CA ASP A 92 -3.12 14.98 23.65
C ASP A 92 -2.46 15.92 22.64
N TYR A 93 -1.85 15.34 21.60
CA TYR A 93 -1.31 16.10 20.49
C TYR A 93 -2.47 16.59 19.63
N ARG A 94 -2.68 17.91 19.57
CA ARG A 94 -3.72 18.49 18.72
C ARG A 94 -3.46 18.10 17.26
N PRO A 95 -4.31 17.26 16.64
CA PRO A 95 -4.12 16.89 15.25
C PRO A 95 -4.27 18.13 14.38
N ARG A 96 -3.29 18.38 13.52
CA ARG A 96 -3.38 19.43 12.49
C ARG A 96 -3.82 18.77 11.19
N LEU A 97 -4.90 19.29 10.61
CA LEU A 97 -5.30 18.93 9.25
C LEU A 97 -4.41 19.71 8.27
N ASN A 98 -3.51 18.99 7.61
CA ASN A 98 -2.73 19.54 6.51
C ASN A 98 -3.56 19.40 5.24
N THR A 99 -4.28 20.46 4.87
CA THR A 99 -5.03 20.60 3.62
C THR A 99 -4.20 21.16 2.48
#